data_AF-A0A553G9I1-F1
#
_entry.id   AF-A0A553G9I1-F1
#
_cell.length_a   1.000
_cell.length_b   1.000
_cell.length_c   1.000
_cell.angle_alpha   90.00
_cell.angle_beta   90.00
_cell.angle_gamma   90.00
#
_symmetry.space_group_name_H-M   'P 1'
#
loop_
_entity.id
_entity.type
_entity.pdbx_description
1 polymer ?
#
loop_
_entity_poly.entity_id
_entity_poly.type
_entity_poly.pdbx_seq_one_letter_code
_entity_poly.pdbx_strand_id
1 'polypeptide(L)'
;MKNLNSTRLYPALVFIFILTSSLNTHSQSLLEKVGAIKTNYIFTSANIQLPVQSQLMVKRGHSRYNYYSGVEDGYGYGYGMETWWLELISTSGISEKKVKVKGRPKNYYQFNLYDAQGQALLVTRLELNDVKHVSNGSTLISYSINLNNVPVILLDKAHEIRIDKISGY
;
A
#
# COMPACT_ATOMS: atom_id res chain seq x y z
N MET A 1 62.92 13.75 36.32
CA MET A 1 61.51 13.96 35.92
C MET A 1 61.41 13.73 34.42
N LYS A 2 60.91 12.56 33.96
CA LYS A 2 60.81 12.23 32.54
C LYS A 2 59.40 12.56 32.04
N ASN A 3 59.32 13.50 31.10
CA ASN A 3 58.09 13.95 30.46
C ASN A 3 57.66 12.88 29.44
N LEU A 4 56.63 12.10 29.77
CA LEU A 4 56.14 11.01 28.94
C LEU A 4 55.23 11.56 27.82
N ASN A 5 55.82 11.69 26.63
CA ASN A 5 55.23 11.42 25.31
C ASN A 5 53.71 11.64 25.15
N SER A 6 53.24 12.89 25.17
CA SER A 6 51.85 13.24 24.82
C SER A 6 51.55 13.16 23.31
N THR A 7 52.57 13.00 22.47
CA THR A 7 52.45 13.03 21.00
C THR A 7 51.98 11.72 20.36
N ARG A 8 51.95 10.60 21.10
CA ARG A 8 51.49 9.29 20.57
C ARG A 8 50.01 8.98 20.80
N LEU A 9 49.30 9.81 21.57
CA LEU A 9 47.88 9.59 21.91
C LEU A 9 46.91 10.10 20.83
N TYR A 10 47.28 11.16 20.10
CA TYR A 10 46.44 11.75 19.05
C TYR A 10 46.11 10.81 17.86
N PRO A 11 47.07 10.05 17.28
CA PRO A 11 46.72 9.16 16.17
C PRO A 11 45.79 8.02 16.59
N ALA A 12 45.92 7.53 17.83
CA ALA A 12 45.03 6.49 18.36
C ALA A 12 43.59 7.01 18.56
N LEU A 13 43.42 8.24 19.03
CA LEU A 13 42.11 8.89 19.18
C LEU A 13 41.42 9.14 17.83
N VAL A 14 42.17 9.58 16.82
CA VAL A 14 41.63 9.77 15.45
C VAL A 14 41.21 8.42 14.85
N PHE A 15 41.99 7.36 15.05
CA PHE A 15 41.67 6.03 14.55
C PHE A 15 40.40 5.44 15.21
N ILE A 16 40.21 5.66 16.51
CA ILE A 16 39.00 5.25 17.23
C ILE A 16 37.77 6.03 16.73
N PHE A 17 37.91 7.33 16.47
CA PHE A 17 36.81 8.16 15.95
C PHE A 17 36.33 7.67 14.56
N ILE A 18 37.25 7.26 13.69
CA ILE A 18 36.94 6.70 12.36
C ILE A 18 36.26 5.32 12.48
N LEU A 19 36.68 4.47 13.43
CA LEU A 19 36.07 3.16 13.65
C LEU A 19 34.65 3.25 14.25
N THR A 20 34.35 4.26 15.07
CA THR A 20 33.01 4.41 15.64
C THR A 20 32.00 5.07 14.69
N SER A 21 32.47 5.82 13.69
CA SER A 21 31.59 6.49 12.72
C SER A 21 31.10 5.55 11.61
N SER A 22 31.80 4.44 11.34
CA SER A 22 31.36 3.40 10.40
C SER A 22 30.29 2.45 10.96
N LEU A 23 30.05 2.45 12.27
CA LEU A 23 29.04 1.60 12.91
C LEU A 23 27.60 2.15 12.75
N ASN A 24 27.43 3.36 12.21
CA ASN A 24 26.12 4.00 12.02
C ASN A 24 25.54 3.81 10.61
N THR A 25 26.03 2.86 9.82
CA THR A 25 25.36 2.47 8.57
C THR A 25 24.08 1.68 8.90
N HIS A 26 23.05 2.38 9.34
CA HIS A 26 21.69 1.84 9.39
C HIS A 26 21.27 1.53 7.96
N SER A 27 21.25 0.25 7.60
CA SER A 27 20.65 -0.21 6.36
C SER A 27 19.16 0.15 6.39
N GLN A 28 18.80 1.25 5.71
CA GLN A 28 17.40 1.63 5.53
C GLN A 28 16.59 0.44 5.04
N SER A 29 15.42 0.22 5.66
CA SER A 29 14.55 -0.88 5.27
C SER A 29 14.08 -0.68 3.82
N LEU A 30 13.78 -1.78 3.11
CA LEU A 30 13.25 -1.68 1.74
C LEU A 30 12.00 -0.78 1.68
N LEU A 31 11.18 -0.82 2.74
CA LEU A 31 9.97 0.01 2.88
C LEU A 31 10.30 1.50 2.92
N GLU A 32 11.34 1.90 3.65
CA GLU A 32 11.80 3.29 3.70
C GLU A 32 12.32 3.75 2.34
N LYS A 33 13.05 2.89 1.62
CA LYS A 33 13.59 3.22 0.28
C LYS A 33 12.50 3.48 -0.76
N VAL A 34 11.36 2.80 -0.65
CA VAL A 34 10.23 2.97 -1.57
C VAL A 34 9.20 4.00 -1.09
N GLY A 35 9.44 4.66 0.05
CA GLY A 35 8.50 5.62 0.63
C GLY A 35 7.18 4.98 1.06
N ALA A 36 7.19 3.71 1.47
CA ALA A 36 6.01 3.03 1.97
C ALA A 36 5.63 3.52 3.37
N ILE A 37 4.34 3.74 3.58
CA ILE A 37 3.73 4.18 4.83
C ILE A 37 3.02 2.98 5.44
N LYS A 38 3.44 2.54 6.63
CA LYS A 38 2.71 1.50 7.36
C LYS A 38 1.34 2.04 7.78
N THR A 39 0.31 1.21 7.63
CA THR A 39 -1.07 1.55 8.03
C THR A 39 -1.58 0.59 9.09
N ASN A 40 -2.73 0.89 9.68
CA ASN A 40 -3.34 0.07 10.73
C ASN A 40 -4.87 0.03 10.61
N TYR A 41 -5.40 0.13 9.39
CA TYR A 41 -6.83 0.05 9.13
C TYR A 41 -7.39 -1.30 9.58
N ILE A 42 -8.61 -1.28 10.10
CA ILE A 42 -9.42 -2.49 10.27
C ILE A 42 -10.02 -2.82 8.92
N PHE A 43 -9.75 -4.00 8.38
CA PHE A 43 -10.39 -4.47 7.16
C PHE A 43 -11.56 -5.36 7.50
N THR A 44 -12.71 -5.14 6.87
CA THR A 44 -13.85 -6.04 6.98
C THR A 44 -14.39 -6.42 5.60
N SER A 45 -14.92 -7.64 5.51
CA SER A 45 -15.61 -8.16 4.33
C SER A 45 -16.75 -9.06 4.79
N ALA A 46 -17.92 -8.93 4.18
CA ALA A 46 -19.17 -9.56 4.61
C ALA A 46 -19.47 -9.32 6.10
N ASN A 47 -19.12 -8.13 6.61
CA ASN A 47 -19.19 -7.72 8.02
C ASN A 47 -18.32 -8.55 9.00
N ILE A 48 -17.33 -9.29 8.49
CA ILE A 48 -16.35 -10.02 9.29
C ILE A 48 -15.00 -9.35 9.13
N GLN A 49 -14.28 -9.16 10.25
CA GLN A 49 -12.93 -8.62 10.20
C GLN A 49 -11.97 -9.58 9.51
N LEU A 50 -11.22 -9.07 8.53
CA LEU A 50 -10.16 -9.80 7.87
C LEU A 50 -8.92 -9.85 8.79
N PRO A 51 -8.32 -11.03 8.99
CA PRO A 51 -7.08 -11.21 9.75
C PRO A 51 -5.88 -10.72 8.94
N VAL A 52 -5.66 -9.39 8.94
CA VAL A 52 -4.56 -8.73 8.23
C VAL A 52 -3.27 -8.84 9.04
N GLN A 53 -2.25 -9.46 8.46
CA GLN A 53 -0.92 -9.64 9.06
C GLN A 53 0.00 -8.45 8.84
N SER A 54 -0.12 -7.81 7.67
CA SER A 54 0.69 -6.66 7.28
C SER A 54 -0.12 -5.79 6.32
N GLN A 55 0.07 -4.49 6.43
CA GLN A 55 -0.54 -3.51 5.54
C GLN A 55 0.35 -2.28 5.40
N LEU A 56 0.38 -1.72 4.20
CA LEU A 56 1.10 -0.51 3.89
C LEU A 56 0.46 0.21 2.71
N MET A 57 0.66 1.51 2.66
CA MET A 57 0.44 2.32 1.47
C MET A 57 1.77 2.60 0.80
N VAL A 58 1.82 2.46 -0.51
CA VAL A 58 3.03 2.75 -1.30
C VAL A 58 2.64 3.46 -2.58
N LYS A 59 3.46 4.42 -3.00
CA LYS A 59 3.32 5.08 -4.29
C LYS A 59 4.14 4.30 -5.31
N ARG A 60 3.53 3.94 -6.45
CA ARG A 60 4.25 3.23 -7.53
C ARG A 60 3.73 3.61 -8.90
N GLY A 61 4.56 3.40 -9.92
CA GLY A 61 4.19 3.62 -11.31
C GLY A 61 3.05 2.70 -11.78
N HIS A 62 2.14 3.26 -12.57
CA HIS A 62 1.01 2.58 -13.18
C HIS A 62 1.16 2.61 -14.71
N SER A 63 1.61 1.51 -15.31
CA SER A 63 2.02 1.47 -16.73
C SER A 63 0.87 1.26 -17.74
N ARG A 64 -0.40 1.23 -17.29
CA ARG A 64 -1.56 0.96 -18.16
C ARG A 64 -2.72 1.92 -17.90
N TYR A 65 -2.42 3.21 -17.77
CA TYR A 65 -3.48 4.21 -17.82
C TYR A 65 -3.98 4.31 -19.26
N ASN A 66 -5.08 3.62 -19.58
CA ASN A 66 -5.76 3.77 -20.86
C ASN A 66 -6.38 5.17 -20.91
N TYR A 67 -5.61 6.16 -21.34
CA TYR A 67 -6.16 7.46 -21.69
C TYR A 67 -6.94 7.27 -22.99
N TYR A 68 -8.26 7.19 -22.89
CA TYR A 68 -9.14 7.22 -24.06
C TYR A 68 -9.12 8.67 -24.60
N SER A 69 -8.07 9.05 -25.34
CA SER A 69 -8.19 10.22 -26.21
C SER A 69 -9.01 9.76 -27.42
N GLY A 70 -10.30 10.08 -27.41
CA GLY A 70 -11.06 10.08 -28.65
C GLY A 70 -10.33 10.96 -29.67
N VAL A 71 -10.34 10.51 -30.92
CA VAL A 71 -9.65 11.05 -32.11
C VAL A 71 -8.33 10.31 -32.42
N GLU A 72 -8.46 9.36 -33.37
CA GLU A 72 -7.45 8.87 -34.32
C GLU A 72 -6.09 8.40 -33.75
N ASP A 73 -5.94 7.07 -33.61
CA ASP A 73 -4.70 6.27 -33.77
C ASP A 73 -3.35 6.84 -33.28
N GLY A 74 -3.37 7.64 -32.22
CA GLY A 74 -2.16 8.06 -31.51
C GLY A 74 -1.79 7.06 -30.43
N TYR A 75 -0.84 6.16 -30.71
CA TYR A 75 -0.12 5.43 -29.67
C TYR A 75 0.78 6.40 -28.88
N GLY A 76 0.17 7.14 -27.96
CA GLY A 76 0.88 7.98 -27.00
C GLY A 76 1.57 7.12 -25.97
N TYR A 77 2.90 7.23 -25.86
CA TYR A 77 3.65 6.76 -24.69
C TYR A 77 3.19 7.57 -23.48
N GLY A 78 2.15 7.09 -22.81
CA GLY A 78 1.58 7.75 -21.64
C GLY A 78 2.66 7.93 -20.58
N TYR A 79 2.89 9.18 -20.17
CA TYR A 79 3.69 9.54 -19.02
C TYR A 79 3.31 8.61 -17.85
N GLY A 80 4.28 7.87 -17.32
CA GLY A 80 4.05 6.95 -16.23
C GLY A 80 3.40 7.68 -15.06
N MET A 81 2.14 7.37 -14.78
CA MET A 81 1.43 7.96 -13.66
C MET A 81 1.82 7.21 -12.39
N GLU A 82 2.18 7.93 -11.34
CA GLU A 82 2.30 7.34 -10.03
C GLU A 82 0.94 7.36 -9.33
N THR A 83 0.50 6.20 -8.84
CA THR A 83 -0.73 6.12 -8.03
C THR A 83 -0.40 5.54 -6.65
N TRP A 84 -1.25 5.86 -5.68
CA TRP A 84 -1.20 5.25 -4.36
C TRP A 84 -1.82 3.85 -4.43
N TRP A 85 -1.15 2.90 -3.80
CA TRP A 85 -1.61 1.53 -3.65
C TRP A 85 -1.64 1.15 -2.18
N LEU A 86 -2.70 0.46 -1.80
CA LEU A 86 -2.83 -0.19 -0.52
C LEU A 86 -2.48 -1.67 -0.70
N GLU A 87 -1.39 -2.09 -0.07
CA GLU A 87 -0.90 -3.45 -0.06
C GLU A 87 -1.24 -4.08 1.28
N LEU A 88 -1.81 -5.28 1.29
CA LEU A 88 -2.09 -6.01 2.51
C LEU A 88 -1.92 -7.52 2.33
N ILE A 89 -1.58 -8.20 3.42
CA ILE A 89 -1.50 -9.65 3.50
C ILE A 89 -2.53 -10.12 4.52
N SER A 90 -3.41 -11.04 4.11
CA SER A 90 -4.47 -11.60 4.95
C SER A 90 -4.46 -13.12 4.89
N THR A 91 -4.90 -13.78 5.97
CA THR A 91 -5.12 -15.23 5.98
C THR A 91 -6.53 -15.65 5.54
N SER A 92 -7.42 -14.68 5.32
CA SER A 92 -8.73 -14.92 4.69
C SER A 92 -8.98 -13.98 3.52
N GLY A 93 -9.79 -14.46 2.58
CA GLY A 93 -10.08 -13.73 1.35
C GLY A 93 -11.22 -12.72 1.50
N ILE A 94 -11.20 -11.71 0.63
CA ILE A 94 -12.35 -10.81 0.42
C ILE A 94 -13.54 -11.66 -0.06
N SER A 95 -14.66 -11.55 0.65
CA SER A 95 -15.89 -12.28 0.36
C SER A 95 -16.53 -11.80 -0.94
N GLU A 96 -17.16 -12.75 -1.63
CA GLU A 96 -17.95 -12.48 -2.83
C GLU A 96 -19.44 -12.50 -2.51
N LYS A 97 -20.12 -11.40 -2.84
CA LYS A 97 -21.57 -11.26 -2.75
C LYS A 97 -22.18 -11.30 -4.14
N LYS A 98 -23.02 -12.31 -4.38
CA LYS A 98 -23.82 -12.40 -5.60
C LYS A 98 -25.05 -11.51 -5.49
N VAL A 99 -25.27 -10.66 -6.47
CA VAL A 99 -26.42 -9.73 -6.50
C VAL A 99 -27.14 -9.83 -7.83
N LYS A 100 -28.46 -10.01 -7.78
CA LYS A 100 -29.29 -9.98 -8.99
C LYS A 100 -29.32 -8.55 -9.54
N VAL A 101 -28.89 -8.35 -10.77
CA VAL A 101 -28.86 -7.02 -11.41
C VAL A 101 -29.86 -6.92 -12.56
N LYS A 102 -30.51 -5.76 -12.69
CA LYS A 102 -31.31 -5.45 -13.88
C LYS A 102 -30.36 -4.98 -14.98
N GLY A 103 -30.18 -5.79 -16.03
CA GLY A 103 -29.34 -5.47 -17.18
C GLY A 103 -28.10 -6.35 -17.27
N ARG A 104 -27.01 -5.82 -17.86
CA ARG A 104 -25.77 -6.60 -18.03
C ARG A 104 -25.11 -6.87 -16.66
N PRO A 105 -24.71 -8.13 -16.38
CA PRO A 105 -23.87 -8.46 -15.23
C PRO A 105 -22.68 -7.51 -15.13
N LYS A 106 -22.44 -6.96 -13.94
CA LYS A 106 -21.27 -6.15 -13.64
C LYS A 106 -20.61 -6.66 -12.38
N ASN A 107 -19.31 -6.87 -12.47
CA ASN A 107 -18.47 -7.30 -11.36
C ASN A 107 -17.60 -6.13 -10.94
N TYR A 108 -17.53 -5.84 -9.64
CA TYR A 108 -16.75 -4.74 -9.08
C TYR A 108 -16.46 -5.03 -7.61
N TYR A 109 -15.53 -4.31 -7.01
CA TYR A 109 -15.37 -4.29 -5.55
C TYR A 109 -16.12 -3.10 -4.98
N GLN A 110 -17.00 -3.33 -4.02
CA GLN A 110 -17.52 -2.23 -3.20
C GLN A 110 -16.45 -1.88 -2.16
N PHE A 111 -16.03 -0.62 -2.11
CA PHE A 111 -14.97 -0.13 -1.24
C PHE A 111 -15.49 1.06 -0.44
N ASN A 112 -15.52 0.91 0.88
CA ASN A 112 -16.07 1.93 1.76
C ASN A 112 -15.05 2.26 2.87
N LEU A 113 -14.89 3.54 3.15
CA LEU A 113 -14.08 4.04 4.26
C LEU A 113 -15.00 4.51 5.38
N TYR A 114 -14.66 4.17 6.62
CA TYR A 114 -15.35 4.64 7.81
C TYR A 114 -14.36 5.23 8.81
N ASP A 115 -14.79 6.25 9.53
CA ASP A 115 -14.04 6.79 10.66
C ASP A 115 -14.16 5.90 11.91
N ALA A 116 -13.48 6.30 12.99
CA ALA A 116 -13.50 5.56 14.26
C ALA A 116 -14.88 5.55 14.95
N GLN A 117 -15.79 6.44 14.55
CA GLN A 117 -17.16 6.54 15.05
C GLN A 117 -18.14 5.73 14.19
N GLY A 118 -17.64 5.06 13.14
CA GLY A 118 -18.44 4.27 12.21
C GLY A 118 -19.21 5.11 11.20
N GLN A 119 -18.90 6.40 11.04
CA GLN A 119 -19.46 7.23 9.99
C GLN A 119 -18.77 6.97 8.66
N ALA A 120 -19.55 6.89 7.58
CA ALA A 120 -18.99 6.66 6.26
C ALA A 120 -18.27 7.92 5.76
N LEU A 121 -16.97 7.79 5.50
CA LEU A 121 -16.14 8.83 4.87
C LEU A 121 -16.22 8.75 3.34
N LEU A 122 -16.31 7.54 2.80
CA LEU A 122 -16.39 7.28 1.37
C LEU A 122 -17.16 5.99 1.11
N VAL A 123 -18.00 5.99 0.08
CA VAL A 123 -18.63 4.80 -0.48
C VAL A 123 -18.39 4.84 -1.98
N THR A 124 -17.59 3.91 -2.50
CA THR A 124 -17.22 3.88 -3.91
C THR A 124 -17.14 2.46 -4.45
N ARG A 125 -16.92 2.35 -5.76
CA ARG A 125 -16.69 1.09 -6.46
C ARG A 125 -15.28 1.12 -7.06
N LEU A 126 -14.55 0.03 -6.89
CA LEU A 126 -13.29 -0.20 -7.58
C LEU A 126 -13.52 -1.20 -8.71
N GLU A 127 -12.87 -0.99 -9.84
CA GLU A 127 -12.92 -1.93 -10.94
C GLU A 127 -12.16 -3.21 -10.57
N LEU A 128 -12.44 -4.31 -11.27
CA LEU A 128 -11.71 -5.56 -11.04
C LEU A 128 -10.19 -5.41 -11.26
N ASN A 129 -9.79 -4.52 -12.15
CA ASN A 129 -8.38 -4.26 -12.45
C ASN A 129 -7.67 -3.43 -11.37
N ASP A 130 -8.43 -2.73 -10.52
CA ASP A 130 -7.89 -1.96 -9.41
C ASP A 130 -7.53 -2.84 -8.21
N VAL A 131 -8.05 -4.06 -8.13
CA VAL A 131 -7.76 -4.99 -7.04
C VAL A 131 -7.08 -6.23 -7.58
N LYS A 132 -5.77 -6.29 -7.38
CA LYS A 132 -4.95 -7.47 -7.71
C LYS A 132 -4.78 -8.32 -6.46
N HIS A 133 -4.71 -9.63 -6.65
CA HIS A 133 -4.34 -10.51 -5.56
C HIS A 133 -3.48 -11.67 -6.05
N VAL A 134 -2.62 -12.15 -5.16
CA VAL A 134 -1.82 -13.35 -5.34
C VAL A 134 -2.03 -14.21 -4.11
N SER A 135 -2.33 -15.49 -4.33
CA SER A 135 -2.48 -16.47 -3.26
C SER A 135 -1.35 -17.50 -3.37
N ASN A 136 -0.80 -17.93 -2.24
CA ASN A 136 0.13 -19.05 -2.18
C ASN A 136 -0.59 -20.42 -2.19
N GLY A 137 -1.89 -20.46 -2.43
CA GLY A 137 -2.68 -21.67 -2.58
C GLY A 137 -3.15 -22.35 -1.29
N SER A 138 -2.75 -21.87 -0.10
CA SER A 138 -3.14 -22.56 1.14
C SER A 138 -3.41 -21.66 2.35
N THR A 139 -2.84 -20.46 2.46
CA THR A 139 -2.97 -19.69 3.73
C THR A 139 -2.81 -18.19 3.62
N LEU A 140 -2.06 -17.66 2.64
CA LEU A 140 -1.79 -16.24 2.56
C LEU A 140 -2.24 -15.68 1.23
N ILE A 141 -3.00 -14.59 1.32
CA ILE A 141 -3.47 -13.84 0.17
C ILE A 141 -2.92 -12.43 0.29
N SER A 142 -2.10 -12.05 -0.67
CA SER A 142 -1.61 -10.69 -0.83
C SER A 142 -2.56 -9.93 -1.74
N TYR A 143 -3.07 -8.79 -1.30
CA TYR A 143 -3.89 -7.89 -2.09
C TYR A 143 -3.14 -6.60 -2.35
N SER A 144 -3.35 -6.07 -3.55
CA SER A 144 -2.83 -4.80 -4.02
C SER A 144 -3.97 -4.00 -4.62
N ILE A 145 -4.38 -2.94 -3.93
CA ILE A 145 -5.56 -2.14 -4.23
C ILE A 145 -5.12 -0.76 -4.72
N ASN A 146 -5.49 -0.41 -5.94
CA ASN A 146 -5.24 0.89 -6.55
C ASN A 146 -6.19 1.93 -5.96
N LEU A 147 -5.64 3.06 -5.53
CA LEU A 147 -6.38 4.14 -4.87
C LEU A 147 -6.53 5.39 -5.75
N ASN A 148 -6.42 5.27 -7.09
CA ASN A 148 -6.40 6.45 -7.98
C ASN A 148 -7.61 7.38 -7.82
N ASN A 149 -8.77 6.84 -7.44
CA ASN A 149 -10.04 7.55 -7.25
C ASN A 149 -10.43 7.67 -5.77
N VAL A 150 -9.51 7.37 -4.86
CA VAL A 150 -9.72 7.48 -3.41
C VAL A 150 -8.91 8.67 -2.89
N PRO A 151 -9.56 9.75 -2.43
CA PRO A 151 -8.84 10.91 -1.90
C PRO A 151 -7.99 10.52 -0.68
N VAL A 152 -6.68 10.79 -0.75
CA VAL A 152 -5.72 10.43 0.31
C VAL A 152 -6.08 11.06 1.67
N ILE A 153 -6.66 12.26 1.67
CA ILE A 153 -7.13 12.92 2.90
C ILE A 153 -8.23 12.15 3.63
N LEU A 154 -9.00 11.32 2.93
CA LEU A 154 -10.01 10.45 3.56
C LEU A 154 -9.37 9.19 4.14
N LEU A 155 -8.27 8.71 3.56
CA LEU A 155 -7.50 7.58 4.09
C LEU A 155 -6.86 7.93 5.44
N ASP A 156 -6.31 9.13 5.58
CA ASP A 156 -5.75 9.62 6.85
C ASP A 156 -6.76 9.65 8.01
N LYS A 157 -8.05 9.81 7.69
CA LYS A 157 -9.16 9.80 8.65
C LYS A 157 -9.81 8.43 8.83
N ALA A 158 -9.51 7.48 7.94
CA ALA A 158 -10.16 6.19 7.94
C ALA A 158 -9.64 5.33 9.09
N HIS A 159 -10.57 4.71 9.80
CA HIS A 159 -10.28 3.68 10.79
C HIS A 159 -10.57 2.29 10.23
N GLU A 160 -11.66 2.16 9.47
CA GLU A 160 -12.12 0.90 8.90
C GLU A 160 -12.27 1.00 7.37
N ILE A 161 -11.85 -0.05 6.67
CA ILE A 161 -12.07 -0.28 5.25
C ILE A 161 -12.97 -1.50 5.09
N ARG A 162 -14.19 -1.30 4.58
CA ARG A 162 -15.08 -2.39 4.20
C ARG A 162 -14.94 -2.67 2.72
N ILE A 163 -14.60 -3.89 2.37
CA ILE A 163 -14.42 -4.32 0.99
C ILE A 163 -15.12 -5.63 0.71
N ASP A 164 -15.93 -5.66 -0.35
CA ASP A 164 -16.64 -6.86 -0.80
C ASP A 164 -16.60 -6.95 -2.32
N LYS A 165 -16.37 -8.14 -2.86
CA LYS A 165 -16.50 -8.38 -4.29
C LYS A 165 -17.99 -8.55 -4.62
N ILE A 166 -18.53 -7.69 -5.46
CA ILE A 166 -19.88 -7.80 -5.97
C ILE A 166 -19.84 -8.52 -7.32
N SER A 167 -20.58 -9.63 -7.42
CA SER A 167 -20.77 -10.35 -8.66
C SER A 167 -22.23 -10.25 -9.10
N GLY A 168 -22.47 -9.50 -10.17
CA GLY A 168 -23.79 -9.40 -10.78
C GLY A 168 -24.17 -10.70 -11.50
N TYR A 169 -25.41 -11.16 -11.33
CA TYR A 169 -26.00 -12.25 -12.11
C TYR A 169 -27.44 -11.94 -12.52
#